data_AF-A0A761PB56-F1
#
_entry.id   AF-A0A761PB56-F1
#
_cell.length_a   1.000
_cell.length_b   1.000
_cell.length_c   1.000
_cell.angle_alpha   90.00
_cell.angle_beta   90.00
_cell.angle_gamma   90.00
#
_symmetry.space_group_name_H-M   'P 1'
#
loop_
_entity.id
_entity.type
_entity.pdbx_description
1 polymer ?
#
loop_
_entity_poly.entity_id
_entity_poly.type
_entity_poly.pdbx_seq_one_letter_code
_entity_poly.pdbx_strand_id
1 'polypeptide(L)'
;MAPVNTVRGGAEQGTYVCKELVFAYAMWISPSFHLKVIRTFDRITSAPQTSSGMAADKMQAGVILLGFMRKELNLSNSSVLGACQKLQEAVGLPNLAPQYAIDAPAGAPDGSSRPTLALSALLKQHGIRMTANQAYQQLAKLGVVEHRERYSRSAINGIKKFWSLTAKGCMFGKNITSPANPRETQPHFFESKFPELLKLLDTVH
;
A
#
# COMPACT_ATOMS: atom_id res chain seq x y z
N MET A 1 30.39 19.25 -24.11
CA MET A 1 31.20 18.64 -25.20
C MET A 1 31.41 19.68 -26.28
N ALA A 2 32.61 19.78 -26.84
CA ALA A 2 32.84 20.65 -28.00
C ALA A 2 32.06 20.11 -29.22
N PRO A 3 31.48 20.99 -30.07
CA PRO A 3 30.67 20.57 -31.22
C PRO A 3 31.48 19.81 -32.28
N VAL A 4 32.78 20.07 -32.35
CA VAL A 4 33.76 19.36 -33.18
C VAL A 4 35.00 19.10 -32.33
N ASN A 5 35.53 17.89 -32.42
CA ASN A 5 36.78 17.49 -31.77
C ASN A 5 37.70 16.82 -32.80
N THR A 6 38.93 17.30 -32.93
CA THR A 6 39.91 16.72 -33.87
C THR A 6 41.03 16.06 -33.09
N VAL A 7 41.16 14.75 -33.26
CA VAL A 7 42.26 13.96 -32.71
C VAL A 7 43.34 13.85 -33.78
N ARG A 8 44.57 14.28 -33.45
CA ARG A 8 45.72 14.24 -34.35
C ARG A 8 46.71 13.17 -33.89
N GLY A 9 47.00 12.20 -34.76
CA GLY A 9 47.91 11.08 -34.51
C GLY A 9 47.28 9.92 -33.74
N GLY A 10 47.86 8.72 -33.90
CA GLY A 10 47.36 7.48 -33.31
C GLY A 10 46.29 6.77 -34.17
N ALA A 11 45.82 5.62 -33.69
CA ALA A 11 44.84 4.79 -34.42
C ALA A 11 43.44 5.44 -34.50
N GLU A 12 43.07 6.26 -33.52
CA GLU A 12 41.76 6.95 -33.43
C GLU A 12 41.80 8.36 -34.05
N GLN A 13 42.75 8.61 -34.96
CA GLN A 13 42.88 9.90 -35.64
C GLN A 13 41.63 10.22 -36.47
N GLY A 14 41.08 11.42 -36.29
CA GLY A 14 39.90 11.85 -37.02
C GLY A 14 39.25 13.12 -36.46
N THR A 15 38.31 13.66 -37.23
CA THR A 15 37.44 14.75 -36.79
C THR A 15 36.09 14.17 -36.41
N TYR A 16 35.76 14.26 -35.13
CA TYR A 16 34.51 13.80 -34.54
C TYR A 16 33.59 14.99 -34.31
N VAL A 17 32.29 14.77 -34.50
CA VAL A 17 31.26 15.80 -34.35
C VAL A 17 30.17 15.30 -33.42
N CYS A 18 29.54 16.21 -32.67
CA CYS A 18 28.41 15.82 -31.84
C CYS A 18 27.19 15.43 -32.70
N LYS A 19 26.32 14.57 -32.15
CA LYS A 19 25.15 14.01 -32.82
C LYS A 19 24.22 15.10 -33.38
N GLU A 20 24.08 16.19 -32.64
CA GLU A 20 23.23 17.33 -32.97
C GLU A 20 23.72 18.05 -34.23
N LEU A 21 25.04 18.18 -34.41
CA LEU A 21 25.63 18.81 -35.59
C LEU A 21 25.41 17.95 -36.84
N VAL A 22 25.49 16.62 -36.71
CA VAL A 22 25.16 15.67 -37.77
C VAL A 22 23.70 15.81 -38.19
N PHE A 23 22.79 15.92 -37.22
CA PHE A 23 21.36 16.13 -37.50
C PHE A 23 21.10 17.49 -38.15
N ALA A 24 21.73 18.56 -37.69
CA ALA A 24 21.59 19.89 -38.28
C ALA A 24 22.02 19.90 -39.75
N TYR A 25 23.16 19.27 -40.06
CA TYR A 25 23.63 19.12 -41.43
C TYR A 25 22.70 18.25 -42.29
N ALA A 26 22.27 17.10 -41.79
CA ALA A 26 21.35 16.20 -42.49
C ALA A 26 20.00 16.87 -42.80
N MET A 27 19.51 17.71 -41.90
CA MET A 27 18.32 18.54 -42.11
C MET A 27 18.53 19.60 -43.19
N TRP A 28 19.69 20.25 -43.22
CA TRP A 28 20.00 21.29 -44.21
C TRP A 28 20.07 20.73 -45.64
N ILE A 29 20.72 19.58 -45.83
CA ILE A 29 20.90 19.00 -47.17
C ILE A 29 19.68 18.25 -47.71
N SER A 30 18.77 17.80 -46.83
CA SER A 30 17.62 16.97 -47.22
C SER A 30 16.31 17.57 -46.71
N PRO A 31 15.54 18.26 -47.58
CA PRO A 31 14.22 18.78 -47.23
C PRO A 31 13.27 17.68 -46.73
N SER A 32 13.37 16.47 -47.29
CA SER A 32 12.55 15.33 -46.86
C SER A 32 12.88 14.86 -45.44
N PHE A 33 14.16 14.87 -45.04
CA PHE A 33 14.59 14.53 -43.69
C PHE A 33 14.21 15.63 -42.70
N HIS A 34 14.38 16.91 -43.09
CA HIS A 34 13.95 18.05 -42.28
C HIS A 34 12.47 17.97 -41.91
N LEU A 35 11.60 17.69 -42.88
CA LEU A 35 10.16 17.49 -42.62
C LEU A 35 9.87 16.30 -41.70
N LYS A 36 10.64 15.20 -41.80
CA LYS A 36 10.49 14.07 -40.87
C LYS A 36 10.85 14.47 -39.45
N VAL A 37 11.94 15.23 -39.25
CA VAL A 37 12.34 15.72 -37.92
C VAL A 37 11.28 16.65 -37.35
N ILE A 38 10.82 17.64 -38.12
CA ILE A 38 9.74 18.56 -37.70
C ILE A 38 8.48 17.77 -37.33
N ARG A 39 8.00 16.88 -38.19
CA ARG A 39 6.78 16.08 -37.90
C ARG A 39 6.94 15.16 -36.70
N THR A 40 8.15 14.64 -36.48
CA THR A 40 8.43 13.81 -35.30
C THR A 40 8.45 14.66 -34.04
N PHE A 41 9.06 15.85 -34.10
CA PHE A 41 9.05 16.82 -33.01
C PHE A 41 7.62 17.27 -32.69
N ASP A 42 6.85 17.72 -33.69
CA ASP A 42 5.44 18.08 -33.55
C ASP A 42 4.61 16.92 -33.02
N ARG A 43 4.88 15.67 -33.44
CA ARG A 43 4.20 14.50 -32.88
C ARG A 43 4.53 14.30 -31.41
N ILE A 44 5.77 14.52 -30.97
CA ILE A 44 6.17 14.37 -29.57
C ILE A 44 5.64 15.53 -28.70
N THR A 45 5.58 16.74 -29.24
CA THR A 45 5.13 17.94 -28.52
C THR A 45 3.61 18.15 -28.57
N SER A 46 2.96 17.76 -29.67
CA SER A 46 1.51 17.87 -29.90
C SER A 46 0.75 16.59 -29.60
N ALA A 47 1.40 15.43 -29.49
CA ALA A 47 0.79 14.34 -28.74
C ALA A 47 0.53 14.88 -27.32
N PRO A 48 -0.66 14.70 -26.75
CA PRO A 48 -0.86 14.93 -25.34
C PRO A 48 0.23 14.13 -24.64
N GLN A 49 1.15 14.82 -23.95
CA GLN A 49 2.14 14.24 -23.05
C GLN A 49 1.51 12.99 -22.43
N THR A 50 2.01 11.81 -22.79
CA THR A 50 1.42 10.48 -22.56
C THR A 50 0.66 10.39 -21.23
N SER A 51 -0.57 10.85 -21.22
CA SER A 51 -1.44 10.82 -20.05
C SER A 51 -1.78 9.37 -19.75
N SER A 52 -1.92 8.55 -20.80
CA SER A 52 -2.09 7.11 -20.74
C SER A 52 -0.89 6.39 -20.12
N GLY A 53 0.35 6.73 -20.50
CA GLY A 53 1.57 6.12 -19.94
C GLY A 53 1.75 6.46 -18.46
N MET A 54 1.66 7.75 -18.11
CA MET A 54 1.79 8.19 -16.72
C MET A 54 0.64 7.70 -15.83
N ALA A 55 -0.59 7.61 -16.36
CA ALA A 55 -1.74 7.04 -15.66
C ALA A 55 -1.55 5.54 -15.41
N ALA A 56 -1.09 4.80 -16.42
CA ALA A 56 -0.78 3.38 -16.29
C ALA A 56 0.37 3.13 -15.29
N ASP A 57 1.44 3.93 -15.35
CA ASP A 57 2.58 3.83 -14.43
C ASP A 57 2.16 4.14 -12.99
N LYS A 58 1.35 5.19 -12.79
CA LYS A 58 0.78 5.53 -11.47
C LYS A 58 -0.13 4.42 -10.95
N MET A 59 -0.96 3.83 -11.81
CA MET A 59 -1.82 2.71 -11.44
C MET A 59 -1.00 1.49 -11.03
N GLN A 60 0.01 1.13 -11.83
CA GLN A 60 0.92 0.02 -11.52
C GLN A 60 1.65 0.26 -10.19
N ALA A 61 2.23 1.44 -9.98
CA ALA A 61 2.88 1.80 -8.73
C ALA A 61 1.90 1.71 -7.54
N GLY A 62 0.67 2.20 -7.73
CA GLY A 62 -0.39 2.13 -6.73
C GLY A 62 -0.80 0.69 -6.36
N VAL A 63 -0.95 -0.18 -7.35
CA VAL A 63 -1.27 -1.61 -7.13
C VAL A 63 -0.13 -2.33 -6.41
N ILE A 64 1.12 -2.07 -6.79
CA ILE A 64 2.30 -2.65 -6.14
C ILE A 64 2.36 -2.22 -4.68
N LEU A 65 2.21 -0.92 -4.41
CA LEU A 65 2.20 -0.37 -3.05
C LEU A 65 1.07 -0.95 -2.22
N LEU A 66 -0.15 -1.03 -2.78
CA LEU A 66 -1.29 -1.62 -2.09
C LEU A 66 -1.06 -3.11 -1.77
N GLY A 67 -0.46 -3.87 -2.69
CA GLY A 67 -0.09 -5.27 -2.47
C GLY A 67 0.91 -5.43 -1.32
N PHE A 68 1.93 -4.59 -1.29
CA PHE A 68 2.90 -4.54 -0.19
C PHE A 68 2.23 -4.18 1.15
N MET A 69 1.44 -3.10 1.19
CA MET A 69 0.76 -2.67 2.41
C MET A 69 -0.24 -3.71 2.92
N ARG A 70 -0.94 -4.42 2.03
CA ARG A 70 -1.84 -5.51 2.43
C ARG A 70 -1.10 -6.61 3.16
N LYS A 71 0.09 -6.97 2.68
CA LYS A 71 0.92 -8.03 3.26
C LYS A 71 1.61 -7.59 4.57
N GLU A 72 2.22 -6.40 4.58
CA GLU A 72 3.04 -5.93 5.71
C GLU A 72 2.21 -5.30 6.83
N LEU A 73 1.12 -4.62 6.48
CA LEU A 73 0.27 -3.92 7.45
C LEU A 73 -1.01 -4.70 7.79
N ASN A 74 -1.21 -5.89 7.21
CA ASN A 74 -2.42 -6.69 7.37
C ASN A 74 -3.71 -5.88 7.13
N LEU A 75 -3.77 -5.14 6.01
CA LEU A 75 -4.94 -4.33 5.68
C LEU A 75 -6.21 -5.19 5.59
N SER A 76 -7.27 -4.74 6.26
CA SER A 76 -8.61 -5.33 6.14
C SER A 76 -9.18 -5.18 4.72
N ASN A 77 -10.14 -6.02 4.34
CA ASN A 77 -10.75 -5.98 3.01
C ASN A 77 -11.42 -4.62 2.74
N SER A 78 -12.04 -4.01 3.75
CA SER A 78 -12.60 -2.66 3.66
C SER A 78 -11.54 -1.58 3.39
N SER A 79 -10.35 -1.70 3.98
CA SER A 79 -9.23 -0.80 3.70
C SER A 79 -8.66 -0.99 2.30
N VAL A 80 -8.56 -2.24 1.84
CA VAL A 80 -8.13 -2.57 0.47
C VAL A 80 -9.13 -2.03 -0.56
N LEU A 81 -10.43 -2.17 -0.31
CA LEU A 81 -11.49 -1.63 -1.17
C LEU A 81 -11.40 -0.11 -1.27
N GLY A 82 -11.30 0.59 -0.13
CA GLY A 82 -11.17 2.05 -0.12
C GLY A 82 -9.90 2.54 -0.84
N ALA A 83 -8.80 1.79 -0.75
CA ALA A 83 -7.59 2.09 -1.50
C ALA A 83 -7.79 1.88 -3.02
N CYS A 84 -8.48 0.83 -3.43
CA CYS A 84 -8.80 0.58 -4.84
C CYS A 84 -9.67 1.70 -5.44
N GLN A 85 -10.70 2.15 -4.70
CA GLN A 85 -11.57 3.25 -5.12
C GLN A 85 -10.77 4.55 -5.31
N LYS A 86 -9.87 4.88 -4.37
CA LYS A 86 -8.98 6.05 -4.48
C LYS A 86 -8.00 5.94 -5.65
N LEU A 87 -7.49 4.74 -5.94
CA LEU A 87 -6.64 4.51 -7.10
C LEU A 87 -7.41 4.69 -8.41
N GLN A 88 -8.65 4.22 -8.50
CA GLN A 88 -9.51 4.44 -9.66
C GLN A 88 -9.75 5.95 -9.88
N GLU A 89 -10.09 6.67 -8.82
CA GLU A 89 -10.30 8.13 -8.86
C GLU A 89 -9.03 8.89 -9.29
N ALA A 90 -7.86 8.53 -8.74
CA ALA A 90 -6.59 9.18 -9.06
C ALA A 90 -6.15 9.02 -10.53
N VAL A 91 -6.66 8.00 -11.21
CA VAL A 91 -6.35 7.67 -12.61
C VAL A 91 -7.49 8.09 -13.55
N GLY A 92 -8.58 8.64 -13.01
CA GLY A 92 -9.76 9.06 -13.77
C GLY A 92 -10.62 7.90 -14.27
N LEU A 93 -10.50 6.72 -13.66
CA LEU A 93 -11.34 5.56 -13.96
C LEU A 93 -12.68 5.67 -13.20
N PRO A 94 -13.78 5.18 -13.79
CA PRO A 94 -15.03 5.05 -13.06
C PRO A 94 -14.83 4.13 -11.85
N ASN A 95 -15.57 4.39 -10.77
CA ASN A 95 -15.58 3.49 -9.62
C ASN A 95 -16.28 2.19 -10.01
N LEU A 96 -15.49 1.15 -10.28
CA LEU A 96 -15.95 -0.20 -10.63
C LEU A 96 -16.05 -1.11 -9.40
N ALA A 97 -15.56 -0.64 -8.26
CA ALA A 97 -15.50 -1.44 -7.06
C ALA A 97 -16.86 -1.45 -6.34
N PRO A 98 -17.22 -2.54 -5.63
CA PRO A 98 -18.45 -2.57 -4.85
C PRO A 98 -18.49 -1.48 -3.78
N GLN A 99 -19.70 -1.09 -3.34
CA GLN A 99 -19.89 -0.03 -2.35
C GLN A 99 -19.30 -0.38 -0.98
N TYR A 100 -19.25 -1.67 -0.63
CA TYR A 100 -18.77 -2.16 0.66
C TYR A 100 -17.95 -3.44 0.49
N ALA A 101 -17.04 -3.69 1.42
CA ALA A 101 -16.30 -4.95 1.53
C ALA A 101 -16.74 -5.69 2.79
N ILE A 102 -16.69 -7.01 2.71
CA ILE A 102 -16.97 -7.90 3.82
C ILE A 102 -15.67 -8.13 4.57
N ASP A 103 -15.60 -7.57 5.78
CA ASP A 103 -14.58 -7.94 6.75
C ASP A 103 -15.10 -9.16 7.52
N ALA A 104 -14.88 -10.36 7.00
CA ALA A 104 -15.26 -11.61 7.65
C ALA A 104 -14.09 -12.61 7.63
N PRO A 105 -14.01 -13.50 8.63
CA PRO A 105 -13.03 -14.58 8.65
C PRO A 105 -13.24 -15.53 7.46
N ALA A 106 -12.16 -16.18 7.00
CA ALA A 106 -12.23 -17.13 5.91
C ALA A 106 -13.24 -18.26 6.23
N GLY A 107 -14.23 -18.46 5.35
CA GLY A 107 -15.26 -19.50 5.48
C GLY A 107 -16.60 -19.08 6.09
N ALA A 108 -16.89 -17.78 6.22
CA ALA A 108 -18.22 -17.32 6.63
C ALA A 108 -19.28 -17.69 5.55
N PRO A 109 -20.35 -18.44 5.90
CA PRO A 109 -21.33 -18.97 4.94
C PRO A 109 -22.23 -17.91 4.30
N ASP A 110 -22.26 -16.69 4.84
CA ASP A 110 -23.33 -15.70 4.63
C ASP A 110 -22.86 -14.35 4.04
N GLY A 111 -21.56 -14.16 3.80
CA GLY A 111 -21.06 -12.99 3.05
C GLY A 111 -21.44 -11.61 3.64
N SER A 112 -21.66 -11.51 4.96
CA SER A 112 -22.04 -10.27 5.64
C SER A 112 -20.92 -9.75 6.54
N SER A 113 -20.78 -8.42 6.65
CA SER A 113 -19.81 -7.80 7.56
C SER A 113 -20.22 -8.09 9.00
N ARG A 114 -19.46 -8.94 9.69
CA ARG A 114 -19.79 -9.33 11.06
C ARG A 114 -19.43 -8.22 12.03
N PRO A 115 -20.28 -7.95 13.05
CA PRO A 115 -19.96 -6.98 14.08
C PRO A 115 -18.64 -7.34 14.74
N THR A 116 -17.77 -6.34 14.87
CA THR A 116 -16.50 -6.47 15.56
C THR A 116 -16.50 -5.62 16.81
N LEU A 117 -16.14 -6.22 17.94
CA LEU A 117 -16.15 -5.57 19.25
C LEU A 117 -14.74 -5.58 19.85
N ALA A 118 -14.48 -4.62 20.75
CA ALA A 118 -13.27 -4.63 21.56
C ALA A 118 -13.27 -5.85 22.49
N LEU A 119 -12.08 -6.39 22.81
CA LEU A 119 -11.95 -7.59 23.63
C LEU A 119 -12.64 -7.47 25.00
N SER A 120 -12.56 -6.29 25.63
CA SER A 120 -13.25 -6.00 26.90
C SER A 120 -14.78 -6.10 26.79
N ALA A 121 -15.35 -5.65 25.67
CA ALA A 121 -16.79 -5.74 25.43
C ALA A 121 -17.23 -7.20 25.24
N LEU A 122 -16.44 -7.99 24.50
CA LEU A 122 -16.72 -9.43 24.29
C LEU A 122 -16.62 -10.24 25.58
N LEU A 123 -15.60 -10.00 26.41
CA LEU A 123 -15.47 -10.64 27.72
C LEU A 123 -16.66 -10.34 28.61
N LYS A 124 -17.12 -9.08 28.63
CA LYS A 124 -18.30 -8.66 29.40
C LYS A 124 -19.58 -9.31 28.86
N GLN A 125 -19.78 -9.31 27.55
CA GLN A 125 -20.96 -9.88 26.89
C GLN A 125 -21.09 -11.38 27.15
N HIS A 126 -19.98 -12.11 27.21
CA HIS A 126 -19.95 -13.54 27.50
C HIS A 126 -19.80 -13.89 28.99
N GLY A 127 -19.84 -12.90 29.90
CA GLY A 127 -19.77 -13.12 31.34
C GLY A 127 -18.43 -13.68 31.84
N ILE A 128 -17.34 -13.49 31.10
CA ILE A 128 -16.01 -14.02 31.43
C ILE A 128 -15.36 -13.15 32.50
N ARG A 129 -14.98 -13.77 33.63
CA ARG A 129 -14.31 -13.11 34.77
C ARG A 129 -12.81 -12.92 34.54
N MET A 130 -12.41 -12.52 33.34
CA MET A 130 -11.02 -12.21 32.99
C MET A 130 -10.92 -10.76 32.54
N THR A 131 -9.85 -10.08 32.96
CA THR A 131 -9.60 -8.71 32.48
C THR A 131 -9.11 -8.74 31.03
N ALA A 132 -9.43 -7.70 30.26
CA ALA A 132 -8.94 -7.60 28.88
C ALA A 132 -7.41 -7.68 28.78
N ASN A 133 -6.67 -7.16 29.77
CA ASN A 133 -5.22 -7.20 29.77
C ASN A 133 -4.69 -8.64 29.96
N GLN A 134 -5.27 -9.42 30.88
CA GLN A 134 -4.93 -10.84 31.03
C GLN A 134 -5.21 -11.62 29.75
N ALA A 135 -6.35 -11.38 29.12
CA ALA A 135 -6.71 -12.00 27.85
C ALA A 135 -5.71 -11.63 26.74
N TYR A 136 -5.35 -10.35 26.60
CA TYR A 136 -4.34 -9.93 25.63
C TYR A 136 -2.97 -10.56 25.88
N GLN A 137 -2.55 -10.72 27.15
CA GLN A 137 -1.30 -11.40 27.47
C GLN A 137 -1.31 -12.88 27.06
N GLN A 138 -2.42 -13.59 27.28
CA GLN A 138 -2.57 -14.97 26.80
C GLN A 138 -2.59 -15.05 25.27
N LEU A 139 -3.33 -14.15 24.59
CA LEU A 139 -3.33 -14.06 23.13
C LEU A 139 -1.94 -13.74 22.56
N ALA A 140 -1.13 -12.96 23.29
CA ALA A 140 0.24 -12.66 22.89
C ALA A 140 1.12 -13.91 22.95
N LYS A 141 1.00 -14.73 24.01
CA LYS A 141 1.70 -16.02 24.11
C LYS A 141 1.34 -16.97 22.97
N LEU A 142 0.10 -16.90 22.47
CA LEU A 142 -0.39 -17.70 21.35
C LEU A 142 -0.04 -17.12 19.96
N GLY A 143 0.63 -15.96 19.92
CA GLY A 143 0.98 -15.24 18.69
C GLY A 143 -0.21 -14.65 17.95
N VAL A 144 -1.36 -14.44 18.61
CA VAL A 144 -2.56 -13.83 18.04
C VAL A 144 -2.45 -12.30 18.04
N VAL A 145 -1.87 -11.73 19.09
CA VAL A 145 -1.56 -10.30 19.20
C VAL A 145 -0.09 -10.08 19.47
N GLU A 146 0.39 -8.88 19.18
CA GLU A 146 1.72 -8.42 19.50
C GLU A 146 1.68 -7.00 20.07
N HIS A 147 2.74 -6.63 20.79
CA HIS A 147 2.95 -5.25 21.22
C HIS A 147 3.57 -4.44 20.09
N ARG A 148 2.98 -3.29 19.80
CA ARG A 148 3.55 -2.24 18.98
C ARG A 148 3.83 -1.03 19.84
N GLU A 149 4.83 -0.26 19.44
CA GLU A 149 5.34 0.84 20.23
C GLU A 149 5.36 2.12 19.40
N ARG A 150 5.10 3.24 20.08
CA ARG A 150 5.29 4.56 19.50
C ARG A 150 5.90 5.51 20.50
N TYR A 151 6.57 6.54 19.98
CA TYR A 151 6.98 7.66 20.80
C TYR A 151 5.77 8.44 21.33
N SER A 152 5.84 8.86 22.59
CA SER A 152 4.83 9.65 23.26
C SER A 152 5.46 10.50 24.36
N ARG A 153 5.26 11.82 24.28
CA ARG A 153 5.77 12.78 25.28
C ARG A 153 5.22 12.54 26.68
N SER A 154 4.05 11.92 26.78
CA SER A 154 3.34 11.68 28.05
C SER A 154 3.48 10.25 28.57
N ALA A 155 4.23 9.38 27.88
CA ALA A 155 4.40 7.99 28.30
C ALA A 155 5.67 7.81 29.14
N ILE A 156 5.66 6.78 29.99
CA ILE A 156 6.83 6.36 30.76
C ILE A 156 7.95 6.01 29.77
N ASN A 157 9.15 6.55 29.99
CA ASN A 157 10.31 6.42 29.10
C ASN A 157 10.09 6.94 27.67
N GLY A 158 9.08 7.80 27.45
CA GLY A 158 8.78 8.34 26.13
C GLY A 158 8.17 7.33 25.16
N ILE A 159 7.86 6.10 25.60
CA ILE A 159 7.36 5.02 24.74
C ILE A 159 5.98 4.58 25.22
N LYS A 160 4.99 4.63 24.31
CA LYS A 160 3.66 4.08 24.55
C LYS A 160 3.50 2.75 23.81
N LYS A 161 3.16 1.71 24.56
CA LYS A 161 2.84 0.39 24.03
C LYS A 161 1.34 0.28 23.74
N PHE A 162 1.00 -0.37 22.64
CA PHE A 162 -0.37 -0.70 22.26
C PHE A 162 -0.42 -2.10 21.65
N TRP A 163 -1.62 -2.67 21.55
CA TRP A 163 -1.83 -4.00 21.00
C TRP A 163 -2.13 -3.93 19.50
N SER A 164 -1.66 -4.92 18.76
CA SER A 164 -1.99 -5.13 17.35
C SER A 164 -2.23 -6.62 17.11
N LEU A 165 -3.22 -6.98 16.28
CA LEU A 165 -3.33 -8.33 15.75
C LEU A 165 -2.12 -8.63 14.86
N THR A 166 -1.62 -9.86 14.96
CA THR A 166 -0.67 -10.44 14.02
C THR A 166 -1.41 -10.94 12.77
N ALA A 167 -0.67 -11.44 11.78
CA ALA A 167 -1.26 -12.13 10.62
C ALA A 167 -2.17 -13.30 11.05
N LYS A 168 -1.75 -14.07 12.06
CA LYS A 168 -2.57 -15.14 12.66
C LYS A 168 -3.82 -14.59 13.35
N GLY A 169 -3.68 -13.47 14.06
CA GLY A 169 -4.78 -12.81 14.76
C GLY A 169 -5.87 -12.25 13.85
N CYS A 170 -5.54 -11.93 12.59
CA CYS A 170 -6.50 -11.44 11.61
C CYS A 170 -7.59 -12.47 11.25
N MET A 171 -7.40 -13.76 11.61
CA MET A 171 -8.47 -14.76 11.49
C MET A 171 -9.61 -14.56 12.50
N PHE A 172 -9.32 -13.89 13.63
CA PHE A 172 -10.28 -13.68 14.72
C PHE A 172 -10.78 -12.24 14.79
N GLY A 173 -10.18 -11.32 14.04
CA GLY A 173 -10.50 -9.91 14.13
C GLY A 173 -9.79 -9.04 13.09
N LYS A 174 -9.87 -7.73 13.29
CA LYS A 174 -9.16 -6.72 12.51
C LYS A 174 -8.53 -5.65 13.41
N ASN A 175 -7.45 -5.06 12.93
CA ASN A 175 -6.88 -3.85 13.51
C ASN A 175 -7.65 -2.63 13.00
N ILE A 176 -8.28 -1.88 13.89
CA ILE A 176 -8.81 -0.57 13.57
C ILE A 176 -7.85 0.51 14.05
N THR A 177 -7.89 1.69 13.46
CA THR A 177 -7.16 2.84 13.98
C THR A 177 -7.74 3.24 15.34
N SER A 178 -6.88 3.43 16.33
CA SER A 178 -7.31 3.84 17.68
C SER A 178 -7.96 5.23 17.65
N PRO A 179 -9.13 5.42 18.26
CA PRO A 179 -9.77 6.73 18.34
C PRO A 179 -8.94 7.73 19.16
N ALA A 180 -8.07 7.26 20.05
CA ALA A 180 -7.22 8.12 20.87
C ALA A 180 -5.97 8.62 20.12
N ASN A 181 -5.48 7.87 19.14
CA ASN A 181 -4.32 8.29 18.36
C ASN A 181 -4.27 7.58 17.00
N PRO A 182 -4.16 8.32 15.89
CA PRO A 182 -4.12 7.73 14.55
C PRO A 182 -2.87 6.88 14.27
N ARG A 183 -1.82 6.98 15.11
CA ARG A 183 -0.60 6.16 15.02
C ARG A 183 -0.65 4.89 15.88
N GLU A 184 -1.81 4.58 16.46
CA GLU A 184 -2.04 3.36 17.23
C GLU A 184 -3.10 2.50 16.53
N THR A 185 -2.96 1.20 16.67
CA THR A 185 -4.00 0.24 16.34
C THR A 185 -4.77 -0.17 17.59
N GLN A 186 -6.02 -0.55 17.40
CA GLN A 186 -6.85 -1.18 18.42
C GLN A 186 -7.42 -2.48 17.83
N PRO A 187 -7.09 -3.65 18.41
CA PRO A 187 -7.66 -4.92 17.97
C PRO A 187 -9.16 -4.99 18.27
N HIS A 188 -9.94 -5.30 17.24
CA HIS A 188 -11.36 -5.62 17.35
C HIS A 188 -11.58 -7.04 16.85
N PHE A 189 -12.33 -7.85 17.57
CA PHE A 189 -12.55 -9.26 17.25
C PHE A 189 -13.96 -9.47 16.71
N PHE A 190 -14.10 -10.42 15.78
CA PHE A 190 -15.40 -10.82 15.25
C PHE A 190 -16.18 -11.54 16.36
N GLU A 191 -17.38 -11.07 16.67
CA GLU A 191 -18.24 -11.67 17.70
C GLU A 191 -18.42 -13.17 17.47
N SER A 192 -18.69 -13.56 16.22
CA SER A 192 -18.86 -14.97 15.84
C SER A 192 -17.65 -15.88 16.03
N LYS A 193 -16.43 -15.32 16.09
CA LYS A 193 -15.18 -16.07 16.28
C LYS A 193 -14.70 -16.03 17.73
N PHE A 194 -15.37 -15.26 18.58
CA PHE A 194 -15.01 -15.14 19.98
C PHE A 194 -15.07 -16.48 20.75
N PRO A 195 -16.03 -17.40 20.51
CA PRO A 195 -16.02 -18.70 21.17
C PRO A 195 -14.79 -19.57 20.82
N GLU A 196 -14.32 -19.50 19.57
CA GLU A 196 -13.08 -20.18 19.16
C GLU A 196 -11.86 -19.56 19.83
N LEU A 197 -11.83 -18.22 19.94
CA LEU A 197 -10.80 -17.48 20.63
C LEU A 197 -10.75 -17.81 22.13
N LEU A 198 -11.92 -18.02 22.76
CA LEU A 198 -12.02 -18.39 24.17
C LEU A 198 -11.41 -19.77 24.44
N LYS A 199 -11.70 -20.75 23.59
CA LYS A 199 -11.08 -22.09 23.68
C LYS A 199 -9.56 -22.04 23.61
N LEU A 200 -9.02 -21.13 22.77
CA LEU A 200 -7.58 -20.90 22.68
C LEU A 200 -7.01 -20.29 23.97
N LEU A 201 -7.73 -19.34 24.58
CA LEU A 201 -7.33 -18.72 25.85
C LEU A 201 -7.26 -19.74 26.99
N ASP A 202 -8.21 -20.68 27.03
CA ASP A 202 -8.25 -21.75 28.03
C ASP A 202 -7.11 -22.77 27.87
N THR A 203 -6.46 -22.84 26.71
CA THR A 203 -5.33 -23.78 26.49
C THR A 203 -4.02 -23.29 27.10
N VAL A 204 -3.95 -22.01 27.52
CA VAL A 204 -2.76 -21.40 28.12
C VAL A 204 -2.92 -21.38 29.63
N HIS A 205 -2.53 -22.47 30.28
CA HIS A 205 -2.34 -22.54 31.74
C HIS A 205 -0.89 -22.21 32.11
#